data_AF-A0A2F0ARE5-F1
#
_entry.id   AF-A0A2F0ARE5-F1
#
_cell.length_a   1.000
_cell.length_b   1.000
_cell.length_c   1.000
_cell.angle_alpha   90.00
_cell.angle_beta   90.00
_cell.angle_gamma   90.00
#
_symmetry.space_group_name_H-M   'P 1'
#
loop_
_entity.id
_entity.type
_entity.pdbx_description
1 polymer ?
#
loop_
_entity_poly.entity_id
_entity_poly.type
_entity_poly.pdbx_seq_one_letter_code
_entity_poly.pdbx_strand_id
1 'polypeptide(L)'
;MTKLIRCLVVLLFSICLMAGVKPTIVDGVLSQAELQVVLEKGPQAMVASVQVEPVKKNGRFIGFKLISATANSVLTRSRTVRLGDVLITVNGHALERPDQFMAAWESLAKASQLSIRVLRGGENIEFRWSVKP
;
A
#
# COMPACT_ATOMS: atom_id res chain seq x y z
N MET A 1 46.78 16.24 13.88
CA MET A 1 45.69 15.43 14.48
C MET A 1 44.28 15.99 14.25
N THR A 2 44.08 17.04 13.45
CA THR A 2 42.76 17.74 13.32
C THR A 2 42.02 17.47 12.00
N LYS A 3 42.65 16.81 11.02
CA LYS A 3 42.02 16.52 9.71
C LYS A 3 41.17 15.23 9.69
N LEU A 4 41.46 14.24 10.54
CA LEU A 4 40.70 12.98 10.59
C LEU A 4 39.27 13.16 11.14
N ILE A 5 39.08 14.09 12.08
CA ILE A 5 37.79 14.32 12.75
C ILE A 5 36.78 14.98 11.79
N ARG A 6 37.24 15.82 10.85
CA ARG A 6 36.38 16.43 9.83
C ARG A 6 35.90 15.43 8.76
N CYS A 7 36.64 14.35 8.51
CA CYS A 7 36.23 13.31 7.57
C CYS A 7 35.13 12.41 8.15
N LEU A 8 35.17 12.14 9.46
CA LEU A 8 34.19 11.28 10.12
C LEU A 8 32.80 11.93 10.23
N VAL A 9 32.73 13.26 10.40
CA VAL A 9 31.44 13.99 10.49
C VAL A 9 30.72 14.06 9.13
N VAL A 10 31.46 14.08 8.00
CA VAL A 10 30.85 14.03 6.66
C VAL A 10 30.38 12.61 6.29
N LEU A 11 31.09 11.57 6.74
CA LEU A 11 30.67 10.18 6.56
C LEU A 11 29.46 9.78 7.42
N LEU A 12 29.25 10.43 8.59
CA LEU A 12 28.07 10.22 9.42
C LEU A 12 26.82 10.97 8.91
N PHE A 13 26.97 12.04 8.12
CA PHE A 13 25.84 12.71 7.48
C PHE A 13 25.26 11.95 6.28
N SER A 14 26.01 11.01 5.70
CA SER A 14 25.50 10.12 4.64
C SER A 14 24.60 8.99 5.16
N ILE A 15 24.45 8.81 6.47
CA ILE A 15 23.64 7.73 7.07
C ILE A 15 22.22 8.24 7.43
N CYS A 16 21.96 9.56 7.36
CA CYS A 16 20.67 10.16 7.67
C CYS A 16 19.77 10.37 6.43
N LEU A 17 19.65 9.35 5.56
CA LEU A 17 18.72 9.37 4.42
C LEU A 17 17.92 8.07 4.29
N MET A 18 17.56 7.44 5.42
CA MET A 18 16.81 6.17 5.46
C MET A 18 15.51 6.25 6.27
N ALA A 19 14.96 7.45 6.51
CA ALA A 19 13.66 7.61 7.15
C ALA A 19 13.01 8.94 6.75
N GLY A 20 11.93 8.91 5.99
CA GLY A 20 11.05 10.08 5.88
C GLY A 20 10.62 10.54 4.48
N VAL A 21 10.55 9.66 3.48
CA VAL A 21 9.72 10.00 2.31
C VAL A 21 8.27 9.99 2.78
N LYS A 22 7.72 11.18 3.08
CA LYS A 22 6.29 11.35 3.37
C LYS A 22 5.50 10.78 2.20
N PRO A 23 4.43 10.00 2.46
CA PRO A 23 3.64 9.47 1.38
C PRO A 23 3.01 10.62 0.58
N THR A 24 3.09 10.55 -0.74
CA THR A 24 2.30 11.40 -1.62
C THR A 24 0.84 10.99 -1.46
N ILE A 25 0.01 11.93 -0.99
CA ILE A 25 -1.38 11.66 -0.69
C ILE A 25 -2.24 12.03 -1.90
N VAL A 26 -3.10 11.10 -2.31
CA VAL A 26 -4.10 11.33 -3.37
C VAL A 26 -5.48 11.09 -2.77
N ASP A 27 -6.25 12.16 -2.62
CA ASP A 27 -7.59 12.12 -2.03
C ASP A 27 -8.67 11.93 -3.11
N GLY A 28 -9.76 11.27 -2.72
CA GLY A 28 -10.94 11.03 -3.57
C GLY A 28 -12.21 10.79 -2.77
N VAL A 29 -13.30 10.50 -3.49
CA VAL A 29 -14.60 10.13 -2.92
C VAL A 29 -15.00 8.76 -3.47
N LEU A 30 -15.56 7.91 -2.62
CA LEU A 30 -16.10 6.60 -2.96
C LEU A 30 -17.53 6.50 -2.42
N SER A 31 -18.49 6.03 -3.21
CA SER A 31 -19.83 5.78 -2.66
C SER A 31 -19.84 4.48 -1.84
N GLN A 32 -20.67 4.45 -0.80
CA GLN A 32 -20.86 3.27 0.03
C GLN A 32 -21.40 2.11 -0.81
N ALA A 33 -22.26 2.40 -1.78
CA ALA A 33 -22.78 1.42 -2.73
C ALA A 33 -21.67 0.76 -3.56
N GLU A 34 -20.72 1.53 -4.09
CA GLU A 34 -19.58 0.98 -4.85
C GLU A 34 -18.70 0.09 -3.98
N LEU A 35 -18.44 0.49 -2.73
CA LEU A 35 -17.69 -0.33 -1.78
C LEU A 35 -18.44 -1.63 -1.44
N GLN A 36 -19.75 -1.54 -1.24
CA GLN A 36 -20.60 -2.68 -0.90
C GLN A 36 -20.58 -3.76 -1.99
N VAL A 37 -20.62 -3.38 -3.27
CA VAL A 37 -20.50 -4.32 -4.41
C VAL A 37 -19.20 -5.14 -4.36
N VAL A 38 -18.12 -4.56 -3.82
CA VAL A 38 -16.85 -5.29 -3.63
C VAL A 38 -16.95 -6.25 -2.45
N LEU A 39 -17.51 -5.78 -1.34
CA LEU A 39 -17.63 -6.55 -0.11
C LEU A 39 -18.55 -7.77 -0.26
N GLU A 40 -19.62 -7.64 -1.04
CA GLU A 40 -20.56 -8.72 -1.34
C GLU A 40 -19.93 -9.90 -2.07
N LYS A 41 -18.87 -9.66 -2.86
CA LYS A 41 -18.11 -10.74 -3.53
C LYS A 41 -17.26 -11.53 -2.53
N GLY A 42 -16.97 -10.94 -1.38
CA GLY A 42 -16.22 -11.58 -0.31
C GLY A 42 -14.69 -11.57 -0.51
N PRO A 43 -13.95 -11.87 0.57
CA PRO A 43 -12.49 -11.79 0.60
C PRO A 43 -11.83 -12.79 -0.37
N GLN A 44 -12.39 -13.99 -0.50
CA GLN A 44 -11.86 -15.04 -1.39
C GLN A 44 -11.89 -14.61 -2.85
N ALA A 45 -12.98 -13.97 -3.30
CA ALA A 45 -13.09 -13.46 -4.66
C ALA A 45 -12.08 -12.35 -4.94
N MET A 46 -11.80 -11.50 -3.95
CA MET A 46 -10.76 -10.47 -4.07
C MET A 46 -9.38 -11.10 -4.26
N VAL A 47 -9.00 -12.06 -3.42
CA VAL A 47 -7.71 -12.77 -3.53
C VAL A 47 -7.60 -13.50 -4.88
N ALA A 48 -8.66 -14.18 -5.31
CA ALA A 48 -8.69 -14.88 -6.60
C ALA A 48 -8.62 -13.94 -7.81
N SER A 49 -8.94 -12.65 -7.63
CA SER A 49 -8.93 -11.67 -8.72
C SER A 49 -7.56 -11.07 -9.02
N VAL A 50 -6.53 -11.38 -8.23
CA VAL A 50 -5.19 -10.79 -8.33
C VAL A 50 -4.09 -11.83 -8.23
N GLN A 51 -2.96 -11.54 -8.87
CA GLN A 51 -1.71 -12.26 -8.66
C GLN A 51 -0.67 -11.30 -8.07
N VAL A 52 0.00 -11.75 -7.01
CA VAL A 52 0.98 -10.95 -6.31
C VAL A 52 2.26 -11.71 -6.02
N GLU A 53 3.36 -10.98 -5.90
CA GLU A 53 4.67 -11.50 -5.47
C GLU A 53 5.12 -10.79 -4.18
N PRO A 54 5.66 -11.53 -3.19
CA PRO A 54 6.18 -10.90 -1.98
C PRO A 54 7.44 -10.09 -2.28
N VAL A 55 7.49 -8.86 -1.78
CA VAL A 55 8.65 -7.98 -1.92
C VAL A 55 9.35 -7.82 -0.58
N LYS A 56 10.67 -7.99 -0.61
CA LYS A 56 11.55 -7.74 0.53
C LYS A 56 12.52 -6.60 0.20
N LYS A 57 12.76 -5.72 1.18
CA LYS A 57 13.81 -4.71 1.13
C LYS A 57 14.74 -4.94 2.32
N ASN A 58 16.03 -5.15 2.05
CA ASN A 58 17.04 -5.47 3.07
C ASN A 58 16.65 -6.68 3.93
N GLY A 59 16.14 -7.74 3.30
CA GLY A 59 15.70 -8.96 3.99
C GLY A 59 14.35 -8.87 4.72
N ARG A 60 13.80 -7.67 4.91
CA ARG A 60 12.49 -7.45 5.56
C ARG A 60 11.38 -7.40 4.51
N PHE A 61 10.28 -8.11 4.76
CA PHE A 61 9.07 -8.00 3.95
C PHE A 61 8.51 -6.58 4.02
N ILE A 62 8.14 -6.02 2.87
CA ILE A 62 7.57 -4.67 2.78
C ILE A 62 6.21 -4.61 2.11
N GLY A 63 5.76 -5.69 1.47
CA GLY A 63 4.46 -5.71 0.78
C GLY A 63 4.39 -6.69 -0.38
N PHE A 64 3.29 -6.60 -1.12
CA PHE A 64 2.97 -7.47 -2.24
C PHE A 64 2.98 -6.68 -3.55
N LYS A 65 3.86 -7.06 -4.49
CA LYS A 65 3.87 -6.49 -5.83
C LYS A 65 2.70 -7.04 -6.62
N LEU A 66 1.87 -6.16 -7.17
CA LEU A 66 0.79 -6.54 -8.07
C LEU A 66 1.35 -6.93 -9.44
N ILE A 67 1.17 -8.19 -9.83
CA ILE A 67 1.69 -8.74 -11.10
C ILE A 67 0.60 -8.75 -12.16
N SER A 68 -0.59 -9.21 -11.81
CA SER A 68 -1.75 -9.23 -12.69
C SER A 68 -3.04 -9.09 -11.89
N ALA A 69 -4.11 -8.70 -12.59
CA ALA A 69 -5.46 -8.66 -12.05
C ALA A 69 -6.44 -9.02 -13.16
N THR A 70 -7.56 -9.67 -12.81
CA THR A 70 -8.57 -10.05 -13.80
C THR A 70 -9.17 -8.79 -14.44
N ALA A 71 -9.54 -8.88 -15.73
CA ALA A 71 -9.97 -7.72 -16.52
C ALA A 71 -11.14 -6.93 -15.86
N ASN A 72 -12.03 -7.63 -15.17
CA ASN A 72 -13.19 -7.06 -14.48
C ASN A 72 -13.03 -6.93 -12.96
N SER A 73 -11.79 -7.02 -12.45
CA SER A 73 -11.51 -6.76 -11.04
C SER A 73 -11.78 -5.29 -10.69
N VAL A 74 -11.98 -5.04 -9.39
CA VAL A 74 -12.13 -3.67 -8.88
C VAL A 74 -10.85 -2.87 -9.11
N LEU A 75 -9.68 -3.52 -8.99
CA LEU A 75 -8.38 -2.89 -9.19
C LEU A 75 -8.20 -2.39 -10.62
N THR A 76 -8.52 -3.21 -11.63
CA THR A 76 -8.43 -2.81 -13.04
C THR A 76 -9.37 -1.66 -13.40
N ARG A 77 -10.57 -1.63 -12.81
CA ARG A 77 -11.55 -0.55 -13.03
C ARG A 77 -11.12 0.78 -12.40
N SER A 78 -10.55 0.74 -11.18
CA SER A 78 -10.17 1.96 -10.46
C SER A 78 -9.03 2.74 -11.13
N ARG A 79 -8.12 2.05 -11.83
CA ARG A 79 -6.85 2.58 -12.36
C ARG A 79 -5.93 3.25 -11.32
N THR A 80 -6.32 3.23 -10.05
CA THR A 80 -5.59 3.87 -8.95
C THR A 80 -4.35 3.07 -8.61
N VAL A 81 -4.54 1.78 -8.30
CA VAL A 81 -3.46 0.80 -8.11
C VAL A 81 -3.11 0.23 -9.48
N ARG A 82 -1.81 0.15 -9.78
CA ARG A 82 -1.26 -0.24 -11.07
C ARG A 82 -0.44 -1.50 -10.94
N LEU A 83 -0.31 -2.23 -12.05
CA LEU A 83 0.65 -3.34 -12.12
C LEU A 83 2.06 -2.82 -11.83
N GLY A 84 2.82 -3.57 -11.04
CA GLY A 84 4.14 -3.19 -10.55
C GLY A 84 4.14 -2.42 -9.23
N ASP A 85 2.99 -1.91 -8.76
CA ASP A 85 2.89 -1.32 -7.42
C ASP A 85 3.12 -2.39 -6.36
N VAL A 86 3.80 -2.01 -5.27
CA VAL A 86 3.91 -2.85 -4.06
C VAL A 86 2.88 -2.37 -3.06
N LEU A 87 1.82 -3.15 -2.82
CA LEU A 87 0.84 -2.87 -1.76
C LEU A 87 1.48 -3.08 -0.39
N ILE A 88 1.44 -2.05 0.44
CA ILE A 88 2.05 -2.03 1.78
C ILE A 88 0.97 -2.19 2.85
N THR A 89 -0.08 -1.36 2.79
CA THR A 89 -1.17 -1.36 3.77
C THR A 89 -2.52 -1.05 3.14
N VAL A 90 -3.58 -1.59 3.73
CA VAL A 90 -4.99 -1.22 3.46
C VAL A 90 -5.63 -0.84 4.79
N ASN A 91 -6.22 0.36 4.87
CA ASN A 91 -6.75 0.93 6.11
C ASN A 91 -5.76 0.90 7.28
N GLY A 92 -4.47 1.10 6.99
CA GLY A 92 -3.39 1.01 7.99
C GLY A 92 -3.00 -0.41 8.41
N HIS A 93 -3.74 -1.44 8.00
CA HIS A 93 -3.37 -2.83 8.25
C HIS A 93 -2.33 -3.31 7.23
N ALA A 94 -1.27 -3.96 7.72
CA ALA A 94 -0.34 -4.71 6.87
C ALA A 94 -1.07 -5.88 6.22
N LEU A 95 -0.50 -6.42 5.13
CA LEU A 95 -1.09 -7.56 4.41
C LEU A 95 -0.22 -8.82 4.45
N GLU A 96 0.88 -8.82 5.21
CA GLU A 96 1.93 -9.86 5.18
C GLU A 96 1.42 -11.26 5.48
N ARG A 97 0.37 -11.37 6.31
CA ARG A 97 -0.20 -12.64 6.74
C ARG A 97 -1.71 -12.73 6.46
N PRO A 98 -2.27 -13.94 6.35
CA PRO A 98 -3.70 -14.13 6.10
C PRO A 98 -4.61 -13.44 7.13
N ASP A 99 -4.27 -13.48 8.41
CA ASP A 99 -5.04 -12.83 9.48
C ASP A 99 -5.04 -11.30 9.35
N GLN A 100 -3.94 -10.72 8.90
CA GLN A 100 -3.84 -9.29 8.68
C GLN A 100 -4.65 -8.85 7.46
N PHE A 101 -4.66 -9.65 6.39
CA PHE A 101 -5.55 -9.43 5.26
C PHE A 101 -7.02 -9.46 5.68
N MET A 102 -7.43 -10.43 6.51
CA MET A 102 -8.80 -10.50 7.01
C MET A 102 -9.16 -9.28 7.87
N ALA A 103 -8.26 -8.83 8.76
CA ALA A 103 -8.46 -7.61 9.52
C ALA A 103 -8.61 -6.36 8.61
N ALA A 104 -7.77 -6.27 7.57
CA ALA A 104 -7.88 -5.21 6.57
C ALA A 104 -9.22 -5.27 5.84
N TRP A 105 -9.67 -6.47 5.44
CA TRP A 105 -10.94 -6.69 4.76
C TRP A 105 -12.15 -6.30 5.62
N GLU A 106 -12.19 -6.76 6.87
CA GLU A 106 -13.27 -6.44 7.82
C GLU A 106 -13.36 -4.94 8.11
N SER A 107 -12.21 -4.24 8.13
CA SER A 107 -12.19 -2.79 8.34
C SER A 107 -12.93 -2.03 7.24
N LEU A 108 -13.02 -2.57 6.02
CA LEU A 108 -13.68 -1.92 4.88
C LEU A 108 -15.19 -1.78 5.10
N ALA A 109 -15.84 -2.75 5.76
CA ALA A 109 -17.29 -2.80 5.88
C ALA A 109 -17.91 -1.65 6.69
N LYS A 110 -17.12 -1.01 7.56
CA LYS A 110 -17.56 0.08 8.43
C LYS A 110 -16.76 1.38 8.19
N ALA A 111 -15.93 1.39 7.16
CA ALA A 111 -15.02 2.49 6.90
C ALA A 111 -15.78 3.73 6.40
N SER A 112 -15.72 4.83 7.15
CA SER A 112 -16.02 6.17 6.62
C SER A 112 -14.90 6.72 5.73
N GLN A 113 -13.73 6.06 5.76
CA GLN A 113 -12.58 6.38 4.93
C GLN A 113 -11.82 5.11 4.55
N LEU A 114 -11.53 4.95 3.25
CA LEU A 114 -10.64 3.92 2.73
C LEU A 114 -9.25 4.51 2.53
N SER A 115 -8.19 3.81 2.93
CA SER A 115 -6.81 4.15 2.56
C SER A 115 -6.04 2.94 2.02
N ILE A 116 -5.23 3.16 0.99
CA ILE A 116 -4.30 2.17 0.46
C ILE A 116 -2.95 2.83 0.28
N ARG A 117 -1.91 2.23 0.87
CA ARG A 117 -0.53 2.66 0.66
C ARG A 117 0.20 1.71 -0.27
N VAL A 118 0.85 2.28 -1.28
CA VAL A 118 1.67 1.54 -2.24
C VAL A 118 3.08 2.15 -2.35
N LEU A 119 4.03 1.32 -2.78
CA LEU A 119 5.29 1.79 -3.34
C LEU A 119 5.21 1.75 -4.87
N ARG A 120 5.43 2.89 -5.53
CA ARG A 120 5.46 3.01 -6.99
C ARG A 120 6.73 3.71 -7.41
N GLY A 121 7.59 3.04 -8.19
CA GLY A 121 8.86 3.63 -8.65
C GLY A 121 9.78 4.10 -7.51
N GLY A 122 9.65 3.51 -6.31
CA GLY A 122 10.40 3.92 -5.11
C GLY A 122 9.73 5.02 -4.27
N GLU A 123 8.62 5.59 -4.74
CA GLU A 123 7.84 6.59 -4.01
C GLU A 123 6.71 5.93 -3.21
N ASN A 124 6.53 6.35 -1.95
CA ASN A 124 5.37 5.95 -1.16
C ASN A 124 4.17 6.81 -1.57
N ILE A 125 3.09 6.18 -2.00
CA ILE A 125 1.84 6.85 -2.36
C ILE A 125 0.74 6.32 -1.45
N GLU A 126 -0.06 7.21 -0.88
CA GLU A 126 -1.24 6.86 -0.10
C GLU A 126 -2.49 7.41 -0.79
N PHE A 127 -3.31 6.50 -1.29
CA PHE A 127 -4.63 6.84 -1.82
C PHE A 127 -5.62 6.83 -0.67
N ARG A 128 -6.44 7.87 -0.56
CA ARG A 128 -7.47 7.98 0.47
C ARG A 128 -8.80 8.37 -0.16
N TRP A 129 -9.86 7.68 0.24
CA TRP A 129 -11.21 8.00 -0.18
C TRP A 129 -12.09 8.26 1.02
N SER A 130 -12.83 9.36 1.00
CA SER A 130 -13.98 9.52 1.89
C SER A 130 -15.13 8.66 1.37
N VAL A 131 -15.63 7.76 2.21
CA VAL A 131 -16.80 6.94 1.88
C VAL A 131 -18.06 7.75 2.19
N LYS A 132 -18.90 7.96 1.18
CA LYS A 132 -20.14 8.73 1.28
C LYS A 132 -21.35 7.82 1.03
N PRO A 133 -22.51 8.10 1.64
CA PRO A 133 -23.74 7.36 1.37
C PRO A 133 -24.04 7.26 -0.13
#